data_AF-A0A3A9EFP5-F1
#
_entry.id   AF-A0A3A9EFP5-F1
#
_cell.length_a   1.000
_cell.length_b   1.000
_cell.length_c   1.000
_cell.angle_alpha   90.00
_cell.angle_beta   90.00
_cell.angle_gamma   90.00
#
_symmetry.space_group_name_H-M   'P 1'
#
loop_
_entity.id
_entity.type
_entity.pdbx_description
1 polymer ?
#
loop_
_entity_poly.entity_id
_entity_poly.type
_entity_poly.pdbx_seq_one_letter_code
_entity_poly.pdbx_strand_id
1 'polypeptide(L)'
;MKKKALCVFILIFWMLVAVTMISMRVEKIMIPQVVTTGARNDRGASGGVLPLDALFVDDTGMHLYTTYEGTGWEAGERAREQDPSSYEVDFEAEKIKVEYSWGVVYIQYASKPIREGELVNVNKTGECVPDHWLAVFPEGTPEIGPLSEGVSIEERNGQAVQFSVEKAQEPYMDGRAKSMIPELREARVYSFSQMGLFLESLTAVGLVFAMLLAAVTLWLGSCFMAREAGKNWVPLLVNGFLALTLLVCLPLALGAVNLPSSMLPREQITDFGYFIRQYQEFFNALKSFSPGSSTISMPESEAGQVIVAYKNGIIMRPLLIMGVGIALPAALIVVERAVLQIRRRPRIK
;
A
#
# COMPACT_ATOMS: atom_id res chain seq x y z
N MET A 1 40.83 -19.57 0.39
CA MET A 1 40.23 -18.29 0.82
C MET A 1 39.61 -17.52 -0.34
N LYS A 2 40.31 -17.30 -1.47
CA LYS A 2 39.82 -16.56 -2.66
C LYS A 2 38.41 -16.96 -3.16
N LYS A 3 38.09 -18.26 -3.24
CA LYS A 3 36.78 -18.74 -3.72
C LYS A 3 35.60 -18.42 -2.80
N LYS A 4 35.81 -18.43 -1.47
CA LYS A 4 34.76 -18.08 -0.49
C LYS A 4 34.49 -16.57 -0.50
N ALA A 5 35.54 -15.76 -0.59
CA ALA A 5 35.42 -14.30 -0.71
C ALA A 5 34.64 -13.89 -1.96
N LEU A 6 34.89 -14.55 -3.10
CA LEU A 6 34.15 -14.31 -4.34
C LEU A 6 32.65 -14.64 -4.19
N CYS A 7 32.30 -15.78 -3.56
CA CYS A 7 30.89 -16.13 -3.34
C CYS A 7 30.18 -15.11 -2.44
N VAL A 8 30.83 -14.61 -1.40
CA VAL A 8 30.26 -13.57 -0.52
C VAL A 8 30.06 -12.26 -1.30
N PHE A 9 31.05 -11.85 -2.10
CA PHE A 9 30.95 -10.64 -2.90
C PHE A 9 29.80 -10.69 -3.92
N ILE A 10 29.60 -11.84 -4.57
CA ILE A 10 28.48 -12.05 -5.52
C ILE A 10 27.12 -11.92 -4.83
N LEU A 11 26.97 -12.46 -3.60
CA LEU A 11 25.71 -12.29 -2.86
C LEU A 11 25.47 -10.82 -2.51
N ILE A 12 26.50 -10.12 -2.02
CA ILE A 12 26.36 -8.71 -1.65
C ILE A 12 25.94 -7.90 -2.88
N PHE A 13 26.57 -8.15 -4.03
CA PHE A 13 26.20 -7.50 -5.28
C PHE A 13 24.76 -7.82 -5.68
N TRP A 14 24.36 -9.09 -5.62
CA TRP A 14 22.98 -9.51 -5.94
C TRP A 14 21.95 -8.84 -5.02
N MET A 15 22.22 -8.84 -3.71
CA MET A 15 21.35 -8.21 -2.71
C MET A 15 21.27 -6.70 -2.90
N LEU A 16 22.38 -6.05 -3.23
CA LEU A 16 22.40 -4.61 -3.50
C LEU A 16 21.49 -4.27 -4.67
N VAL A 17 21.59 -4.99 -5.79
CA VAL A 17 20.72 -4.78 -6.95
C VAL A 17 19.25 -5.05 -6.60
N ALA A 18 18.96 -6.14 -5.88
CA ALA A 18 17.59 -6.46 -5.46
C ALA A 18 17.00 -5.38 -4.55
N VAL A 19 17.77 -4.89 -3.58
CA VAL A 19 17.36 -3.81 -2.66
C VAL A 19 17.17 -2.50 -3.41
N THR A 20 18.01 -2.18 -4.39
CA THR A 20 17.81 -0.99 -5.24
C THR A 20 16.47 -1.07 -5.99
N MET A 21 16.14 -2.21 -6.59
CA MET A 21 14.86 -2.41 -7.28
C MET A 21 13.67 -2.29 -6.32
N ILE A 22 13.76 -2.89 -5.13
CA ILE A 22 12.73 -2.78 -4.09
C ILE A 22 12.57 -1.32 -3.67
N SER A 23 13.67 -0.61 -3.40
CA SER A 23 13.66 0.80 -2.99
C SER A 23 12.98 1.69 -4.01
N MET A 24 13.31 1.53 -5.30
CA MET A 24 12.66 2.29 -6.38
C MET A 24 11.15 2.02 -6.46
N ARG A 25 10.73 0.78 -6.24
CA ARG A 25 9.30 0.43 -6.25
C ARG A 25 8.58 1.01 -5.03
N VAL A 26 9.18 0.91 -3.85
CA VAL A 26 8.66 1.48 -2.60
C VAL A 26 8.47 2.98 -2.74
N GLU A 27 9.49 3.69 -3.23
CA GLU A 27 9.43 5.14 -3.46
C GLU A 27 8.25 5.50 -4.38
N LYS A 28 8.11 4.79 -5.51
CA LYS A 28 7.00 5.02 -6.45
C LYS A 28 5.61 4.79 -5.83
N ILE A 29 5.46 3.74 -5.01
CA ILE A 29 4.19 3.43 -4.35
C ILE A 29 3.88 4.46 -3.25
N MET A 30 4.91 4.97 -2.58
CA MET A 30 4.77 5.93 -1.49
C MET A 30 4.43 7.34 -1.95
N ILE A 31 4.43 7.65 -3.25
CA ILE A 31 4.01 8.97 -3.75
C ILE A 31 2.50 9.15 -3.51
N PRO A 32 2.07 10.13 -2.71
CA PRO A 32 0.64 10.43 -2.50
C PRO A 32 -0.01 10.88 -3.80
N GLN A 33 -1.25 10.43 -3.99
CA GLN A 33 -2.13 10.96 -5.04
C GLN A 33 -2.97 12.08 -4.45
N VAL A 34 -3.05 13.20 -5.15
CA VAL A 34 -3.72 14.41 -4.64
C VAL A 34 -4.71 14.96 -5.65
N VAL A 35 -5.85 15.47 -5.17
CA VAL A 35 -6.77 16.27 -5.97
C VAL A 35 -6.61 17.72 -5.56
N THR A 36 -6.55 18.58 -6.56
CA THR A 36 -6.28 20.00 -6.37
C THR A 36 -7.51 20.84 -6.72
N THR A 37 -7.61 22.01 -6.09
CA THR A 37 -8.70 22.97 -6.29
C THR A 37 -8.14 24.39 -6.33
N GLY A 38 -8.79 25.25 -7.11
CA GLY A 38 -8.45 26.67 -7.20
C GLY A 38 -9.27 27.50 -6.22
N ALA A 39 -8.66 28.54 -5.65
CA ALA A 39 -9.40 29.47 -4.82
C ALA A 39 -10.40 30.27 -5.68
N ARG A 40 -11.66 30.32 -5.25
CA ARG A 40 -12.69 31.07 -5.95
C ARG A 40 -12.71 32.50 -5.43
N ASN A 41 -12.70 33.48 -6.33
CA ASN A 41 -12.86 34.88 -5.92
C ASN A 41 -14.30 35.10 -5.45
N ASP A 42 -14.46 35.50 -4.18
CA ASP A 42 -15.74 35.95 -3.69
C ASP A 42 -15.98 37.40 -4.11
N ARG A 43 -17.19 37.72 -4.58
CA ARG A 43 -17.54 39.07 -5.05
C ARG A 43 -17.78 39.97 -3.82
N GLY A 44 -16.69 40.39 -3.17
CA GLY A 44 -16.74 41.28 -2.02
C GLY A 44 -15.55 41.18 -1.06
N ALA A 45 -14.72 40.14 -1.16
CA ALA A 45 -13.53 39.96 -0.34
C ALA A 45 -12.26 40.24 -1.16
N SER A 46 -11.22 40.79 -0.52
CA SER A 46 -9.90 41.02 -1.12
C SER A 46 -9.05 39.74 -1.23
N GLY A 47 -9.68 38.57 -1.29
CA GLY A 47 -9.01 37.26 -1.23
C GLY A 47 -9.84 36.13 -1.86
N GLY A 48 -9.22 34.96 -1.97
CA GLY A 48 -9.88 33.75 -2.47
C GLY A 48 -10.57 32.97 -1.38
N VAL A 49 -11.56 32.17 -1.77
CA VAL A 49 -12.27 31.25 -0.88
C VAL A 49 -12.05 29.82 -1.35
N LEU A 50 -11.69 28.95 -0.41
CA LEU A 50 -11.54 27.51 -0.57
C LEU A 50 -12.57 26.76 0.31
N PRO A 51 -12.96 25.54 -0.08
CA PRO A 51 -13.76 24.68 0.78
C PRO A 51 -12.97 24.27 2.03
N LEU A 52 -13.66 24.09 3.17
CA LEU A 52 -13.04 23.62 4.41
C LEU A 52 -12.37 22.25 4.26
N ASP A 53 -12.84 21.43 3.32
CA ASP A 53 -12.28 20.10 3.04
C ASP A 53 -10.81 20.12 2.57
N ALA A 54 -10.30 21.29 2.14
CA ALA A 54 -8.88 21.45 1.79
C ALA A 54 -7.96 21.60 3.02
N LEU A 55 -8.53 21.71 4.22
CA LEU A 55 -7.79 21.80 5.48
C LEU A 55 -7.44 20.41 6.01
N PHE A 56 -6.15 20.15 6.18
CA PHE A 56 -5.66 18.91 6.79
C PHE A 56 -5.46 19.12 8.29
N VAL A 57 -6.08 18.30 9.11
CA VAL A 57 -5.91 18.36 10.58
C VAL A 57 -5.16 17.12 11.03
N ASP A 58 -4.05 17.32 11.73
CA ASP A 58 -3.26 16.26 12.35
C ASP A 58 -2.84 16.65 13.78
N ASP A 59 -2.02 15.81 14.43
CA ASP A 59 -1.54 16.04 15.80
C ASP A 59 -0.72 17.34 15.97
N THR A 60 -0.20 17.90 14.88
CA THR A 60 0.61 19.13 14.86
C THR A 60 -0.19 20.39 14.57
N GLY A 61 -1.45 20.24 14.13
CA GLY A 61 -2.39 21.34 13.96
C GLY A 61 -3.16 21.27 12.65
N MET A 62 -3.48 22.45 12.13
CA MET A 62 -4.21 22.61 10.87
C MET A 62 -3.25 23.06 9.79
N HIS A 63 -3.26 22.37 8.66
CA HIS A 63 -2.30 22.52 7.58
C HIS A 63 -3.02 22.75 6.25
N LEU A 64 -2.56 23.72 5.48
CA LEU A 64 -3.02 23.99 4.13
C LEU A 64 -1.86 23.79 3.16
N TYR A 65 -2.08 22.99 2.12
CA TYR A 65 -1.03 22.66 1.15
C TYR A 65 -1.34 23.21 -0.25
N THR A 66 -0.28 23.61 -0.93
CA THR A 66 -0.27 24.01 -2.34
C THR A 66 0.68 23.12 -3.13
N THR A 67 0.58 23.14 -4.44
CA THR A 67 1.51 22.42 -5.32
C THR A 67 2.52 23.37 -5.96
N TYR A 68 3.77 22.92 -6.12
CA TYR A 68 4.81 23.62 -6.87
C TYR A 68 5.65 22.63 -7.67
N GLU A 69 6.23 23.09 -8.79
CA GLU A 69 7.18 22.28 -9.57
C GLU A 69 8.59 22.45 -8.99
N GLY A 70 9.18 21.37 -8.51
CA GLY A 70 10.57 21.35 -8.04
C GLY A 70 11.56 21.36 -9.20
N THR A 71 12.83 21.71 -8.92
CA THR A 71 13.89 21.76 -9.95
C THR A 71 15.12 20.94 -9.53
N GLY A 72 15.89 20.47 -10.51
CA GLY A 72 17.12 19.70 -10.26
C GLY A 72 16.85 18.39 -9.50
N TRP A 73 17.44 18.25 -8.31
CA TRP A 73 17.29 17.08 -7.44
C TRP A 73 15.89 16.96 -6.81
N GLU A 74 15.08 18.02 -6.87
CA GLU A 74 13.70 18.04 -6.39
C GLU A 74 12.66 17.96 -7.53
N ALA A 75 13.07 17.65 -8.77
CA ALA A 75 12.18 17.65 -9.93
C ALA A 75 10.85 16.89 -9.71
N GLY A 76 9.77 17.43 -10.30
CA GLY A 76 8.39 16.93 -10.19
C GLY A 76 7.48 17.85 -9.37
N GLU A 77 6.17 17.58 -9.43
CA GLU A 77 5.17 18.27 -8.63
C GLU A 77 5.33 17.89 -7.14
N ARG A 78 5.38 18.89 -6.27
CA ARG A 78 5.59 18.72 -4.82
C ARG A 78 4.59 19.52 -4.00
N ALA A 79 4.35 19.07 -2.77
CA ALA A 79 3.52 19.79 -1.81
C ALA A 79 4.32 20.86 -1.07
N ARG A 80 3.75 22.05 -0.91
CA ARG A 80 4.25 23.15 -0.07
C ARG A 80 3.20 23.52 0.94
N GLU A 81 3.59 23.54 2.21
CA GLU A 81 2.76 24.03 3.29
C GLU A 81 2.67 25.56 3.23
N GLN A 82 1.46 26.09 3.43
CA GLN A 82 1.22 27.52 3.47
C GLN A 82 1.41 28.04 4.90
N ASP A 83 1.97 29.24 5.01
CA ASP A 83 2.15 29.89 6.31
C ASP A 83 0.77 30.11 6.97
N PRO A 84 0.58 29.79 8.26
CA PRO A 84 -0.69 30.01 8.95
C PRO A 84 -1.19 31.47 8.91
N SER A 85 -0.31 32.45 8.68
CA SER A 85 -0.70 33.85 8.51
C SER A 85 -1.30 34.18 7.13
N SER A 86 -1.17 33.27 6.15
CA SER A 86 -1.63 33.47 4.78
C SER A 86 -3.08 33.03 4.53
N TYR A 87 -3.72 32.42 5.54
CA TYR A 87 -5.11 31.97 5.46
C TYR A 87 -5.85 32.10 6.79
N GLU A 88 -7.17 32.30 6.70
CA GLU A 88 -8.09 32.34 7.84
C GLU A 88 -9.16 31.26 7.67
N VAL A 89 -9.40 30.49 8.73
CA VAL A 89 -10.40 29.41 8.73
C VAL A 89 -11.69 29.92 9.36
N ASP A 90 -12.77 29.88 8.58
CA ASP A 90 -14.11 30.27 8.99
C ASP A 90 -14.96 29.00 9.15
N PHE A 91 -15.02 28.47 10.37
CA PHE A 91 -15.74 27.24 10.69
C PHE A 91 -17.26 27.40 10.60
N GLU A 92 -17.80 28.60 10.83
CA GLU A 92 -19.23 28.85 10.72
C GLU A 92 -19.68 28.87 9.26
N ALA A 93 -18.87 29.46 8.39
CA ALA A 93 -19.15 29.53 6.95
C ALA A 93 -18.62 28.31 6.16
N GLU A 94 -17.99 27.33 6.83
CA GLU A 94 -17.31 26.16 6.25
C GLU A 94 -16.36 26.50 5.09
N LYS A 95 -15.55 27.56 5.28
CA LYS A 95 -14.70 28.14 4.24
C LYS A 95 -13.33 28.51 4.78
N ILE A 96 -12.35 28.51 3.89
CA ILE A 96 -11.00 29.02 4.15
C ILE A 96 -10.80 30.26 3.28
N LYS A 97 -10.48 31.39 3.89
CA LYS A 97 -10.12 32.63 3.19
C LYS A 97 -8.61 32.63 3.00
N VAL A 98 -8.16 32.84 1.77
CA VAL A 98 -6.73 32.90 1.42
C VAL A 98 -6.38 34.26 0.84
N GLU A 99 -5.20 34.76 1.19
CA GLU A 99 -4.71 36.07 0.71
C GLU A 99 -4.44 36.04 -0.80
N TYR A 100 -3.91 34.93 -1.34
CA TYR A 100 -3.54 34.78 -2.75
C TYR A 100 -4.42 33.75 -3.47
N SER A 101 -5.26 34.21 -4.40
CA SER A 101 -6.17 33.33 -5.15
C SER A 101 -5.79 33.09 -6.61
N TRP A 102 -4.90 33.92 -7.17
CA TRP A 102 -4.62 33.93 -8.59
C TRP A 102 -3.48 32.99 -8.96
N GLY A 103 -3.78 31.99 -9.80
CA GLY A 103 -2.79 31.06 -10.35
C GLY A 103 -2.22 30.04 -9.35
N VAL A 104 -2.68 30.07 -8.09
CA VAL A 104 -2.30 29.12 -7.05
C VAL A 104 -3.32 28.00 -6.99
N VAL A 105 -2.84 26.76 -6.92
CA VAL A 105 -3.68 25.57 -6.78
C VAL A 105 -3.38 24.90 -5.44
N TYR A 106 -4.45 24.68 -4.69
CA TYR A 106 -4.43 24.10 -3.36
C TYR A 106 -4.76 22.61 -3.41
N ILE A 107 -4.21 21.83 -2.50
CA ILE A 107 -4.55 20.42 -2.36
C ILE A 107 -5.85 20.32 -1.57
N GLN A 108 -6.88 19.72 -2.16
CA GLN A 108 -8.17 19.50 -1.51
C GLN A 108 -8.25 18.12 -0.87
N TYR A 109 -7.82 17.07 -1.59
CA TYR A 109 -7.87 15.70 -1.08
C TYR A 109 -6.54 15.01 -1.31
N ALA A 110 -6.19 14.11 -0.39
CA ALA A 110 -4.99 13.31 -0.47
C ALA A 110 -5.32 11.85 -0.19
N SER A 111 -4.61 10.93 -0.86
CA SER A 111 -4.72 9.51 -0.56
C SER A 111 -4.12 9.18 0.82
N LYS A 112 -3.06 9.86 1.23
CA LYS A 112 -2.41 9.69 2.55
C LYS A 112 -2.01 11.06 3.12
N PRO A 113 -1.68 11.16 4.43
CA PRO A 113 -1.19 12.41 5.01
C PRO A 113 0.08 12.91 4.29
N ILE A 114 0.09 14.21 3.96
CA ILE A 114 1.13 14.89 3.16
C ILE A 114 2.16 15.56 4.08
N ARG A 115 3.35 15.84 3.53
CA ARG A 115 4.40 16.67 4.15
C ARG A 115 4.87 17.78 3.22
N GLU A 116 5.42 18.84 3.81
CA GLU A 116 6.15 19.85 3.06
C GLU A 116 7.30 19.22 2.27
N GLY A 117 7.44 19.62 1.00
CA GLY A 117 8.47 19.15 0.09
C GLY A 117 8.30 17.72 -0.39
N GLU A 118 7.19 17.04 -0.07
CA GLU A 118 6.92 15.68 -0.56
C GLU A 118 6.52 15.72 -2.05
N LEU A 119 7.03 14.77 -2.84
CA LEU A 119 6.62 14.62 -4.24
C LEU A 119 5.19 14.10 -4.29
N VAL A 120 4.33 14.68 -5.11
CA VAL A 120 2.91 14.34 -5.21
C VAL A 120 2.53 14.04 -6.65
N ASN A 121 1.48 13.24 -6.84
CA ASN A 121 0.91 13.01 -8.17
C ASN A 121 -0.49 13.64 -8.23
N VAL A 122 -0.63 14.75 -8.98
CA VAL A 122 -1.91 15.44 -9.10
C VAL A 122 -2.83 14.68 -10.05
N ASN A 123 -3.90 14.12 -9.47
CA ASN A 123 -4.95 13.48 -10.24
C ASN A 123 -6.07 14.48 -10.54
N LYS A 124 -6.29 14.77 -11.83
CA LYS A 124 -7.26 15.76 -12.30
C LYS A 124 -8.62 15.15 -12.67
N THR A 125 -8.68 13.84 -12.90
CA THR A 125 -9.88 13.13 -13.34
C THR A 125 -9.83 11.68 -12.86
N GLY A 126 -10.67 11.37 -11.86
CA GLY A 126 -10.91 10.00 -11.41
C GLY A 126 -12.08 9.38 -12.14
N GLU A 127 -11.96 8.09 -12.49
CA GLU A 127 -13.09 7.29 -12.96
C GLU A 127 -14.08 7.05 -11.79
N CYS A 128 -15.37 7.02 -12.10
CA CYS A 128 -16.40 6.69 -11.12
C CYS A 128 -16.76 5.21 -11.26
N VAL A 129 -16.49 4.43 -10.23
CA VAL A 129 -16.73 2.99 -10.15
C VAL A 129 -17.61 2.72 -8.92
N PRO A 130 -18.55 1.77 -8.96
CA PRO A 130 -19.29 1.37 -7.77
C PRO A 130 -18.34 0.77 -6.72
N ASP A 131 -18.53 1.13 -5.45
CA ASP A 131 -17.73 0.65 -4.33
C ASP A 131 -18.58 0.56 -3.06
N HIS A 132 -18.09 -0.19 -2.07
CA HIS A 132 -18.66 -0.24 -0.73
C HIS A 132 -17.69 0.39 0.25
N TRP A 133 -18.21 1.18 1.19
CA TRP A 133 -17.42 1.83 2.22
C TRP A 133 -17.82 1.31 3.60
N LEU A 134 -16.83 1.15 4.48
CA LEU A 134 -17.01 0.82 5.89
C LEU A 134 -16.54 1.98 6.73
N ALA A 135 -17.47 2.65 7.40
CA ALA A 135 -17.15 3.65 8.40
C ALA A 135 -17.09 3.01 9.79
N VAL A 136 -15.97 3.20 10.50
CA VAL A 136 -15.76 2.74 11.87
C VAL A 136 -15.69 3.95 12.79
N PHE A 137 -16.54 3.96 13.82
CA PHE A 137 -16.69 5.06 14.76
C PHE A 137 -16.12 4.69 16.13
N PRO A 138 -15.18 5.47 16.69
CA PRO A 138 -14.60 5.20 17.99
C PRO A 138 -15.59 5.42 19.15
N GLU A 139 -16.44 6.45 19.08
CA GLU A 139 -17.34 6.87 20.17
C GLU A 139 -18.81 6.43 20.00
N GLY A 140 -19.09 5.63 18.95
CA GLY A 140 -20.42 5.16 18.61
C GLY A 140 -20.98 5.81 17.33
N THR A 141 -22.00 5.18 16.73
CA THR A 141 -22.55 5.64 15.46
C THR A 141 -23.48 6.85 15.64
N PRO A 142 -23.17 8.02 15.04
CA PRO A 142 -24.06 9.17 15.04
C PRO A 142 -25.33 8.87 14.23
N GLU A 143 -26.37 9.68 14.41
CA GLU A 143 -27.52 9.66 13.51
C GLU A 143 -27.09 10.20 12.15
N ILE A 144 -27.14 9.34 11.14
CA ILE A 144 -26.81 9.71 9.76
C ILE A 144 -28.04 10.40 9.17
N GLY A 145 -27.84 11.61 8.64
CA GLY A 145 -28.87 12.38 7.97
C GLY A 145 -29.30 11.80 6.62
N PRO A 146 -30.10 12.55 5.84
CA PRO A 146 -30.51 12.11 4.51
C PRO A 146 -29.27 11.98 3.59
N LEU A 147 -29.08 10.79 3.04
CA LEU A 147 -27.97 10.48 2.14
C LEU A 147 -28.17 11.10 0.76
N SER A 148 -27.06 11.44 0.10
CA SER A 148 -27.07 11.88 -1.29
C SER A 148 -27.51 10.76 -2.24
N GLU A 149 -28.01 11.14 -3.42
CA GLU A 149 -28.40 10.20 -4.48
C GLU A 149 -27.23 9.26 -4.85
N GLY A 150 -27.48 7.95 -4.89
CA GLY A 150 -26.48 6.92 -5.18
C GLY A 150 -25.67 6.43 -3.98
N VAL A 151 -26.03 6.83 -2.75
CA VAL A 151 -25.47 6.31 -1.49
C VAL A 151 -26.57 5.68 -0.65
N SER A 152 -26.39 4.42 -0.25
CA SER A 152 -27.33 3.72 0.63
C SER A 152 -26.63 3.00 1.76
N ILE A 153 -27.26 2.92 2.94
CA ILE A 153 -26.76 2.11 4.05
C ILE A 153 -27.18 0.66 3.82
N GLU A 154 -26.22 -0.26 3.86
CA GLU A 154 -26.47 -1.70 3.77
C GLU A 154 -26.57 -2.33 5.15
N GLU A 155 -25.65 -1.96 6.06
CA GLU A 155 -25.59 -2.48 7.42
C GLU A 155 -25.22 -1.39 8.42
N ARG A 156 -25.75 -1.51 9.63
CA ARG A 156 -25.45 -0.61 10.73
C ARG A 156 -25.38 -1.37 12.04
N ASN A 157 -24.35 -1.06 12.82
CA ASN A 157 -24.18 -1.50 14.20
C ASN A 157 -23.80 -0.29 15.07
N GLY A 158 -23.73 -0.47 16.40
CA GLY A 158 -23.39 0.59 17.34
C GLY A 158 -22.06 1.28 17.08
N GLN A 159 -21.10 0.66 16.39
CA GLN A 159 -19.75 1.21 16.14
C GLN A 159 -19.31 1.21 14.67
N ALA A 160 -20.13 0.70 13.75
CA ALA A 160 -19.76 0.62 12.34
C ALA A 160 -20.97 0.76 11.43
N VAL A 161 -20.78 1.34 10.24
CA VAL A 161 -21.80 1.47 9.20
C VAL A 161 -21.19 1.13 7.86
N GLN A 162 -21.89 0.28 7.09
CA GLN A 162 -21.54 -0.06 5.73
C GLN A 162 -22.43 0.70 4.75
N PHE A 163 -21.79 1.33 3.76
CA PHE A 163 -22.44 2.08 2.70
C PHE A 163 -22.18 1.41 1.35
N SER A 164 -23.18 1.43 0.49
CA SER A 164 -23.05 1.17 -0.94
C SER A 164 -23.02 2.51 -1.68
N VAL A 165 -22.02 2.70 -2.54
CA VAL A 165 -21.81 3.92 -3.30
C VAL A 165 -21.74 3.58 -4.78
N GLU A 166 -22.75 3.98 -5.55
CA GLU A 166 -22.84 3.65 -6.98
C GLU A 166 -21.74 4.33 -7.83
N LYS A 167 -21.29 5.51 -7.39
CA LYS A 167 -20.32 6.35 -8.11
C LYS A 167 -19.20 6.82 -7.19
N ALA A 168 -18.36 5.89 -6.76
CA ALA A 168 -17.15 6.22 -6.01
C ALA A 168 -16.02 6.62 -6.97
N GLN A 169 -15.43 7.80 -6.76
CA GLN A 169 -14.35 8.28 -7.61
C GLN A 169 -13.01 7.66 -7.19
N GLU A 170 -12.27 7.08 -8.13
CA GLU A 170 -10.90 6.57 -7.91
C GLU A 170 -9.82 7.63 -8.18
N PRO A 171 -8.71 7.65 -7.42
CA PRO A 171 -8.42 6.82 -6.26
C PRO A 171 -9.32 7.20 -5.07
N TYR A 172 -9.55 6.23 -4.20
CA TYR A 172 -10.22 6.48 -2.93
C TYR A 172 -9.40 7.41 -2.04
N MET A 173 -10.07 8.41 -1.45
CA MET A 173 -9.48 9.38 -0.53
C MET A 173 -10.44 9.59 0.64
N ASP A 174 -9.96 9.41 1.88
CA ASP A 174 -10.77 9.51 3.10
C ASP A 174 -11.45 10.89 3.23
N GLY A 175 -10.71 11.97 2.95
CA GLY A 175 -11.26 13.34 2.98
C GLY A 175 -12.43 13.54 1.99
N ARG A 176 -12.41 12.87 0.84
CA ARG A 176 -13.52 12.94 -0.13
C ARG A 176 -14.74 12.21 0.38
N ALA A 177 -14.58 11.03 0.97
CA ALA A 177 -15.70 10.29 1.57
C ALA A 177 -16.35 11.10 2.69
N LYS A 178 -15.54 11.78 3.52
CA LYS A 178 -16.00 12.67 4.60
C LYS A 178 -16.68 13.95 4.11
N SER A 179 -16.25 14.50 2.98
CA SER A 179 -16.94 15.63 2.34
C SER A 179 -18.33 15.26 1.81
N MET A 180 -18.51 14.00 1.39
CA MET A 180 -19.78 13.51 0.85
C MET A 180 -20.79 13.21 1.96
N ILE A 181 -20.32 12.72 3.10
CA ILE A 181 -21.15 12.39 4.27
C ILE A 181 -20.49 13.06 5.49
N PRO A 182 -20.91 14.29 5.85
CA PRO A 182 -20.30 15.07 6.93
C PRO A 182 -20.29 14.36 8.29
N GLU A 183 -21.24 13.45 8.54
CA GLU A 183 -21.31 12.61 9.74
C GLU A 183 -20.13 11.64 9.86
N LEU A 184 -19.35 11.45 8.80
CA LEU A 184 -18.14 10.61 8.80
C LEU A 184 -16.88 11.36 9.23
N ARG A 185 -16.93 12.67 9.53
CA ARG A 185 -15.73 13.46 9.90
C ARG A 185 -14.89 12.81 11.01
N GLU A 186 -15.55 12.26 12.02
CA GLU A 186 -14.92 11.57 13.16
C GLU A 186 -14.69 10.06 12.93
N ALA A 187 -15.21 9.51 11.84
CA ALA A 187 -15.05 8.11 11.49
C ALA A 187 -13.75 7.84 10.73
N ARG A 188 -13.28 6.60 10.84
CA ARG A 188 -12.31 6.01 9.90
C ARG A 188 -13.10 5.37 8.77
N VAL A 189 -12.92 5.83 7.53
CA VAL A 189 -13.65 5.30 6.38
C VAL A 189 -12.72 4.44 5.53
N TYR A 190 -13.13 3.19 5.30
CA TYR A 190 -12.40 2.21 4.52
C TYR A 190 -13.17 1.85 3.26
N SER A 191 -12.47 1.76 2.14
CA SER A 191 -13.04 1.26 0.89
C SER A 191 -12.80 -0.25 0.74
N PHE A 192 -13.84 -0.97 0.31
CA PHE A 192 -13.76 -2.41 0.04
C PHE A 192 -12.87 -2.69 -1.18
N SER A 193 -12.96 -1.88 -2.24
CA SER A 193 -12.08 -2.00 -3.41
C SER A 193 -10.59 -1.87 -3.01
N GLN A 194 -10.26 -0.87 -2.19
CA GLN A 194 -8.89 -0.68 -1.70
C GLN A 194 -8.45 -1.83 -0.79
N MET A 195 -9.32 -2.32 0.10
CA MET A 195 -9.01 -3.49 0.92
C MET A 195 -8.80 -4.76 0.07
N GLY A 196 -9.56 -4.94 -1.01
CA GLY A 196 -9.36 -6.00 -1.98
C GLY A 196 -7.97 -5.93 -2.63
N LEU A 197 -7.58 -4.75 -3.13
CA LEU A 197 -6.25 -4.51 -3.68
C LEU A 197 -5.14 -4.76 -2.66
N PHE A 198 -5.34 -4.35 -1.40
CA PHE A 198 -4.41 -4.65 -0.31
C PHE A 198 -4.22 -6.16 -0.14
N LEU A 199 -5.30 -6.94 -0.08
CA LEU A 199 -5.24 -8.41 0.05
C LEU A 199 -4.51 -9.07 -1.12
N GLU A 200 -4.74 -8.61 -2.35
CA GLU A 200 -4.02 -9.10 -3.53
C GLU A 200 -2.52 -8.81 -3.44
N SER A 201 -2.19 -7.58 -3.02
CA SER A 201 -0.80 -7.14 -2.88
C SER A 201 -0.02 -8.00 -1.88
N LEU A 202 -0.66 -8.55 -0.84
CA LEU A 202 -0.01 -9.48 0.11
C LEU A 202 0.55 -10.72 -0.59
N THR A 203 -0.14 -11.22 -1.61
CA THR A 203 0.31 -12.39 -2.38
C THR A 203 1.54 -12.03 -3.22
N ALA A 204 1.54 -10.86 -3.86
CA ALA A 204 2.68 -10.35 -4.62
C ALA A 204 3.89 -10.08 -3.71
N VAL A 205 3.67 -9.51 -2.52
CA VAL A 205 4.71 -9.34 -1.48
C VAL A 205 5.28 -10.69 -1.06
N GLY A 206 4.42 -11.70 -0.82
CA GLY A 206 4.85 -13.07 -0.55
C GLY A 206 5.73 -13.67 -1.65
N LEU A 207 5.41 -13.40 -2.92
CA LEU A 207 6.23 -13.81 -4.07
C LEU A 207 7.60 -13.13 -4.08
N VAL A 208 7.66 -11.82 -3.82
CA VAL A 208 8.93 -11.08 -3.71
C VAL A 208 9.81 -11.69 -2.62
N PHE A 209 9.25 -11.92 -1.42
CA PHE A 209 9.98 -12.59 -0.34
C PHE A 209 10.42 -14.00 -0.71
N ALA A 210 9.57 -14.78 -1.39
CA ALA A 210 9.92 -16.11 -1.86
C ALA A 210 11.12 -16.10 -2.81
N MET A 211 11.19 -15.12 -3.72
CA MET A 211 12.32 -14.95 -4.64
C MET A 211 13.61 -14.56 -3.92
N LEU A 212 13.53 -13.68 -2.92
CA LEU A 212 14.68 -13.32 -2.08
C LEU A 212 15.19 -14.53 -1.28
N LEU A 213 14.29 -15.27 -0.64
CA LEU A 213 14.61 -16.48 0.11
C LEU A 213 15.17 -17.58 -0.80
N ALA A 214 14.65 -17.71 -2.02
CA ALA A 214 15.17 -18.63 -3.02
C ALA A 214 16.61 -18.28 -3.41
N ALA A 215 16.92 -17.00 -3.63
CA ALA A 215 18.29 -16.58 -3.94
C ALA A 215 19.25 -16.87 -2.78
N VAL A 216 18.84 -16.60 -1.54
CA VAL A 216 19.66 -16.87 -0.33
C VAL A 216 19.90 -18.37 -0.16
N THR A 217 18.90 -19.21 -0.37
CA THR A 217 19.03 -20.67 -0.23
C THR A 217 19.96 -21.26 -1.31
N LEU A 218 19.81 -20.85 -2.58
CA LEU A 218 20.73 -21.21 -3.67
C LEU A 218 22.17 -20.77 -3.38
N TRP A 219 22.33 -19.58 -2.80
CA TRP A 219 23.63 -19.06 -2.43
C TRP A 219 24.28 -19.89 -1.31
N LEU A 220 23.53 -20.24 -0.26
CA LEU A 220 24.02 -21.12 0.82
C LEU A 220 24.46 -22.48 0.25
N GLY A 221 23.68 -23.06 -0.66
CA GLY A 221 24.04 -24.28 -1.39
C GLY A 221 25.33 -24.14 -2.20
N SER A 222 25.44 -23.03 -2.93
CA SER A 222 26.62 -22.71 -3.76
C SER A 222 27.88 -22.51 -2.92
N CYS A 223 27.79 -21.86 -1.77
CA CYS A 223 28.91 -21.69 -0.83
C CYS A 223 29.47 -23.03 -0.32
N PHE A 224 28.60 -24.02 -0.08
CA PHE A 224 29.04 -25.35 0.29
C PHE A 224 29.75 -26.07 -0.87
N MET A 225 29.17 -25.99 -2.08
CA MET A 225 29.72 -26.65 -3.26
C MET A 225 31.01 -26.01 -3.79
N ALA A 226 31.23 -24.71 -3.53
CA ALA A 226 32.40 -23.96 -3.94
C ALA A 226 33.73 -24.48 -3.33
N ARG A 227 33.68 -25.30 -2.27
CA ARG A 227 34.88 -25.96 -1.71
C ARG A 227 35.57 -26.85 -2.74
N GLU A 228 34.81 -27.49 -3.63
CA GLU A 228 35.31 -28.37 -4.69
C GLU A 228 34.89 -27.87 -6.09
N ALA A 229 35.03 -26.56 -6.33
CA ALA A 229 34.52 -25.89 -7.53
C ALA A 229 34.96 -26.54 -8.87
N GLY A 230 36.15 -27.16 -8.94
CA GLY A 230 36.60 -27.83 -10.17
C GLY A 230 35.77 -29.07 -10.54
N LYS A 231 35.20 -29.76 -9.55
CA LYS A 231 34.33 -30.93 -9.76
C LYS A 231 32.86 -30.56 -9.83
N ASN A 232 32.48 -29.46 -9.17
CA ASN A 232 31.10 -29.02 -9.02
C ASN A 232 30.77 -27.78 -9.87
N TRP A 233 31.47 -27.58 -11.00
CA TRP A 233 31.31 -26.36 -11.80
C TRP A 233 29.92 -26.27 -12.47
N VAL A 234 29.36 -27.40 -12.90
CA VAL A 234 28.00 -27.46 -13.51
C VAL A 234 26.90 -27.00 -12.55
N PRO A 235 26.72 -27.58 -11.34
CA PRO A 235 25.69 -27.12 -10.42
C PRO A 235 25.91 -25.68 -9.93
N LEU A 236 27.17 -25.22 -9.85
CA LEU A 236 27.45 -23.81 -9.56
C LEU A 236 26.98 -22.88 -10.68
N LEU A 237 27.13 -23.27 -11.94
CA LEU A 237 26.59 -22.50 -13.07
C LEU A 237 25.05 -22.50 -13.09
N VAL A 238 24.42 -23.65 -12.83
CA VAL A 238 22.96 -23.75 -12.75
C VAL A 238 22.40 -22.83 -11.68
N ASN A 239 22.96 -22.88 -10.47
CA ASN A 239 22.55 -22.01 -9.36
C ASN A 239 22.81 -20.54 -9.66
N GLY A 240 23.93 -20.21 -10.32
CA GLY A 240 24.21 -18.84 -10.77
C GLY A 240 23.22 -18.32 -11.81
N PHE A 241 22.87 -19.14 -12.80
CA PHE A 241 21.86 -18.81 -13.79
C PHE A 241 20.48 -18.65 -13.17
N LEU A 242 20.11 -19.50 -12.22
CA LEU A 242 18.82 -19.42 -11.54
C LEU A 242 18.73 -18.17 -10.65
N ALA A 243 19.82 -17.80 -9.95
CA ALA A 243 19.90 -16.55 -9.20
C ALA A 243 19.82 -15.31 -10.11
N LEU A 244 20.45 -15.33 -11.28
CA LEU A 244 20.30 -14.26 -12.28
C LEU A 244 18.85 -14.17 -12.80
N THR A 245 18.24 -15.32 -13.08
CA THR A 245 16.84 -15.39 -13.53
C THR A 245 15.89 -14.80 -12.48
N LEU A 246 16.09 -15.13 -11.19
CA LEU A 246 15.33 -14.53 -10.09
C LEU A 246 15.47 -13.01 -10.07
N LEU A 247 16.67 -12.48 -10.32
CA LEU A 247 16.91 -11.04 -10.35
C LEU A 247 16.22 -10.36 -11.54
N VAL A 248 16.19 -11.00 -12.71
CA VAL A 248 15.47 -10.49 -13.91
C VAL A 248 13.95 -10.54 -13.72
N CYS A 249 13.44 -11.56 -13.02
CA CYS A 249 12.01 -11.68 -12.73
C CYS A 249 11.55 -10.76 -11.59
N LEU A 250 12.46 -10.27 -10.73
CA LEU A 250 12.12 -9.49 -9.55
C LEU A 250 11.33 -8.20 -9.90
N PRO A 251 11.70 -7.41 -10.93
CA PRO A 251 10.90 -6.26 -11.38
C PRO A 251 9.45 -6.60 -11.75
N LEU A 252 9.21 -7.79 -12.33
CA LEU A 252 7.85 -8.22 -12.70
C LEU A 252 7.01 -8.49 -11.44
N ALA A 253 7.59 -9.18 -10.46
CA ALA A 253 6.93 -9.42 -9.17
C ALA A 253 6.70 -8.10 -8.41
N LEU A 254 7.66 -7.18 -8.45
CA LEU A 254 7.53 -5.85 -7.86
C LEU A 254 6.46 -4.99 -8.56
N GLY A 255 6.31 -5.13 -9.88
CA GLY A 255 5.25 -4.47 -10.64
C GLY A 255 3.84 -4.90 -10.22
N ALA A 256 3.70 -6.16 -9.78
CA ALA A 256 2.44 -6.68 -9.25
C ALA A 256 2.14 -6.22 -7.80
N VAL A 257 3.14 -5.73 -7.06
CA VAL A 257 2.90 -5.14 -5.73
C VAL A 257 2.27 -3.77 -5.94
N ASN A 258 0.96 -3.67 -5.73
CA ASN A 258 0.21 -2.42 -5.79
C ASN A 258 -0.53 -2.21 -4.47
N LEU A 259 0.13 -1.56 -3.53
CA LEU A 259 -0.51 -1.21 -2.25
C LEU A 259 -1.41 0.01 -2.47
N PRO A 260 -2.66 -0.03 -1.99
CA PRO A 260 -3.57 1.09 -2.10
C PRO A 260 -3.01 2.29 -1.34
N SER A 261 -2.97 3.44 -2.01
CA SER A 261 -2.36 4.66 -1.48
C SER A 261 -3.07 5.19 -0.23
N SER A 262 -4.35 4.83 -0.04
CA SER A 262 -5.15 5.14 1.15
C SER A 262 -4.78 4.38 2.41
N MET A 263 -4.14 3.22 2.28
CA MET A 263 -3.69 2.40 3.41
C MET A 263 -2.19 2.53 3.65
N LEU A 264 -1.51 3.49 3.02
CA LEU A 264 -0.09 3.70 3.24
C LEU A 264 0.14 4.54 4.51
N PRO A 265 1.13 4.18 5.34
CA PRO A 265 1.53 4.97 6.48
C PRO A 265 2.16 6.29 6.04
N ARG A 266 2.17 7.28 6.95
CA ARG A 266 2.74 8.61 6.69
C ARG A 266 4.24 8.56 6.41
N GLU A 267 4.99 7.75 7.16
CA GLU A 267 6.46 7.79 7.11
C GLU A 267 7.08 6.61 6.36
N GLN A 268 6.86 5.39 6.87
CA GLN A 268 7.66 4.23 6.52
C GLN A 268 6.77 3.09 6.08
N ILE A 269 6.99 2.59 4.86
CA ILE A 269 6.28 1.42 4.34
C ILE A 269 6.50 0.15 5.21
N THR A 270 7.53 0.14 6.06
CA THR A 270 7.85 -0.95 6.97
C THR A 270 7.09 -0.88 8.30
N ASP A 271 6.18 0.08 8.48
CA ASP A 271 5.28 0.10 9.64
C ASP A 271 4.21 -0.98 9.49
N PHE A 272 4.61 -2.23 9.68
CA PHE A 272 3.72 -3.39 9.69
C PHE A 272 2.64 -3.28 10.78
N GLY A 273 2.92 -2.56 11.86
CA GLY A 273 1.96 -2.31 12.93
C GLY A 273 0.80 -1.45 12.46
N TYR A 274 1.05 -0.45 11.62
CA TYR A 274 -0.01 0.32 10.95
C TYR A 274 -0.91 -0.57 10.08
N PHE A 275 -0.34 -1.37 9.16
CA PHE A 275 -1.12 -2.24 8.29
C PHE A 275 -1.93 -3.29 9.05
N ILE A 276 -1.35 -3.91 10.09
CA ILE A 276 -2.05 -4.88 10.93
C ILE A 276 -3.23 -4.23 11.64
N ARG A 277 -3.07 -3.01 12.18
CA ARG A 277 -4.16 -2.26 12.82
C ARG A 277 -5.29 -1.95 11.85
N GLN A 278 -4.98 -1.38 10.67
CA GLN A 278 -5.98 -1.06 9.65
C GLN A 278 -6.76 -2.31 9.19
N TYR A 279 -6.04 -3.41 8.94
CA TYR A 279 -6.64 -4.69 8.60
C TYR A 279 -7.54 -5.24 9.71
N GLN A 280 -7.07 -5.22 10.96
CA GLN A 280 -7.84 -5.72 12.10
C GLN A 280 -9.08 -4.87 12.37
N GLU A 281 -8.96 -3.55 12.32
CA GLU A 281 -10.07 -2.63 12.53
C GLU A 281 -11.18 -2.88 11.49
N PHE A 282 -10.81 -2.96 10.21
CA PHE A 282 -11.76 -3.28 9.13
C PHE A 282 -12.49 -4.60 9.35
N PHE A 283 -11.75 -5.70 9.56
CA PHE A 283 -12.38 -7.02 9.68
C PHE A 283 -13.06 -7.26 11.03
N ASN A 284 -12.66 -6.56 12.09
CA ASN A 284 -13.37 -6.62 13.38
C ASN A 284 -14.67 -5.83 13.30
N ALA A 285 -14.68 -4.68 12.62
CA ALA A 285 -15.90 -3.94 12.33
C ALA A 285 -16.89 -4.79 11.50
N LEU A 286 -16.42 -5.47 10.45
CA LEU A 286 -17.28 -6.39 9.68
C LEU A 286 -17.84 -7.55 10.52
N LYS A 287 -17.03 -8.14 11.41
CA LYS A 287 -17.51 -9.19 12.31
C LYS A 287 -18.57 -8.70 13.28
N SER A 288 -18.54 -7.42 13.64
CA SER A 288 -19.50 -6.82 14.57
C SER A 288 -20.93 -6.80 14.01
N PHE A 289 -21.10 -6.88 12.69
CA PHE A 289 -22.42 -6.97 12.06
C PHE A 289 -23.10 -8.34 12.23
N SER A 290 -22.38 -9.37 12.67
CA SER A 290 -22.97 -10.69 12.87
C SER A 290 -23.85 -10.74 14.13
N PRO A 291 -25.08 -11.26 14.05
CA PRO A 291 -25.89 -11.58 15.24
C PRO A 291 -25.18 -12.67 16.06
N GLY A 292 -25.05 -12.45 17.37
CA GLY A 292 -24.11 -13.14 18.27
C GLY A 292 -24.37 -14.61 18.61
N SER A 293 -24.80 -15.46 17.67
CA SER A 293 -25.06 -16.89 17.97
C SER A 293 -24.55 -17.92 16.95
N SER A 294 -23.87 -17.53 15.87
CA SER A 294 -23.25 -18.49 14.95
C SER A 294 -21.73 -18.57 15.14
N THR A 295 -21.21 -19.80 15.16
CA THR A 295 -19.76 -20.12 15.26
C THR A 295 -18.93 -19.59 14.08
N ILE A 296 -19.59 -19.04 13.06
CA ILE A 296 -19.01 -18.30 11.95
C ILE A 296 -19.76 -16.97 11.89
N SER A 297 -19.14 -15.90 12.41
CA SER A 297 -19.70 -14.56 12.34
C SER A 297 -19.49 -13.98 10.94
N MET A 298 -20.57 -13.91 10.16
CA MET A 298 -20.57 -13.32 8.82
C MET A 298 -21.50 -12.11 8.79
N PRO A 299 -21.13 -11.04 8.07
CA PRO A 299 -22.05 -9.94 7.77
C PRO A 299 -23.22 -10.46 6.92
N GLU A 300 -24.38 -9.81 7.02
CA GLU A 300 -25.57 -10.10 6.22
C GLU A 300 -25.44 -9.57 4.78
N SER A 301 -24.63 -8.53 4.57
CA SER A 301 -24.36 -7.90 3.27
C SER A 301 -23.56 -8.81 2.35
N GLU A 302 -23.95 -8.86 1.07
CA GLU A 302 -23.25 -9.65 0.04
C GLU A 302 -21.79 -9.20 -0.09
N ALA A 303 -21.54 -7.88 -0.15
CA ALA A 303 -20.20 -7.33 -0.22
C ALA A 303 -19.33 -7.73 0.99
N GLY A 304 -19.91 -7.70 2.21
CA GLY A 304 -19.25 -8.14 3.43
C GLY A 304 -18.87 -9.62 3.40
N GLN A 305 -19.76 -10.49 2.91
CA GLN A 305 -19.49 -11.92 2.80
C GLN A 305 -18.39 -12.21 1.77
N VAL A 306 -18.45 -11.55 0.60
CA VAL A 306 -17.46 -11.70 -0.47
C VAL A 306 -16.06 -11.32 0.03
N ILE A 307 -15.89 -10.18 0.70
CA ILE A 307 -14.56 -9.76 1.16
C ILE A 307 -14.03 -10.64 2.30
N VAL A 308 -14.89 -11.15 3.18
CA VAL A 308 -14.50 -12.10 4.23
C VAL A 308 -14.08 -13.44 3.64
N ALA A 309 -14.82 -13.96 2.65
CA ALA A 309 -14.46 -15.17 1.92
C ALA A 309 -13.14 -14.99 1.17
N TYR A 310 -12.96 -13.83 0.52
CA TYR A 310 -11.74 -13.47 -0.20
C TYR A 310 -10.52 -13.46 0.72
N LYS A 311 -10.62 -12.79 1.86
CA LYS A 311 -9.59 -12.80 2.93
C LYS A 311 -9.23 -14.22 3.34
N ASN A 312 -10.21 -15.06 3.64
CA ASN A 312 -9.98 -16.44 4.08
C ASN A 312 -9.27 -17.28 3.02
N GLY A 313 -9.56 -17.04 1.73
CA GLY A 313 -8.89 -17.72 0.61
C GLY A 313 -7.46 -17.24 0.32
N ILE A 314 -7.10 -16.04 0.75
CA ILE A 314 -5.81 -15.41 0.42
C ILE A 314 -4.82 -15.43 1.57
N ILE A 315 -5.26 -15.37 2.83
CA ILE A 315 -4.37 -15.13 3.98
C ILE A 315 -3.20 -16.13 4.10
N MET A 316 -3.40 -17.38 3.67
CA MET A 316 -2.34 -18.41 3.69
C MET A 316 -1.45 -18.42 2.45
N ARG A 317 -1.87 -17.82 1.33
CA ARG A 317 -1.12 -17.86 0.05
C ARG A 317 0.27 -17.26 0.16
N PRO A 318 0.48 -16.07 0.77
CA PRO A 318 1.83 -15.51 0.91
C PRO A 318 2.77 -16.44 1.68
N LEU A 319 2.29 -17.04 2.77
CA LEU A 319 3.07 -17.96 3.61
C LEU A 319 3.46 -19.23 2.84
N LEU A 320 2.52 -19.81 2.10
CA LEU A 320 2.77 -20.98 1.27
C LEU A 320 3.77 -20.67 0.14
N ILE A 321 3.63 -19.53 -0.54
CA ILE A 321 4.55 -19.10 -1.60
C ILE A 321 5.96 -18.90 -1.05
N MET A 322 6.10 -18.26 0.12
CA MET A 322 7.38 -18.13 0.81
C MET A 322 7.99 -19.49 1.18
N GLY A 323 7.17 -20.42 1.70
CA GLY A 323 7.61 -21.78 2.01
C GLY A 323 8.12 -22.53 0.77
N VAL A 324 7.41 -22.42 -0.35
CA VAL A 324 7.83 -22.98 -1.65
C VAL A 324 9.14 -22.35 -2.14
N GLY A 325 9.32 -21.03 -1.94
CA GLY A 325 10.54 -20.30 -2.26
C GLY A 325 11.78 -20.83 -1.53
N ILE A 326 11.63 -21.43 -0.36
CA ILE A 326 12.73 -22.10 0.35
C ILE A 326 12.84 -23.58 -0.05
N ALA A 327 11.72 -24.29 -0.09
CA ALA A 327 11.69 -25.74 -0.25
C ALA A 327 12.19 -26.20 -1.63
N LEU A 328 11.82 -25.50 -2.71
CA LEU A 328 12.22 -25.86 -4.07
C LEU A 328 13.75 -25.75 -4.27
N PRO A 329 14.41 -24.62 -3.96
CA PRO A 329 15.87 -24.54 -4.01
C PRO A 329 16.58 -25.53 -3.08
N ALA A 330 16.06 -25.74 -1.87
CA ALA A 330 16.64 -26.69 -0.93
C ALA A 330 16.61 -28.12 -1.50
N ALA A 331 15.48 -28.54 -2.09
CA ALA A 331 15.36 -29.82 -2.75
C ALA A 331 16.32 -29.95 -3.94
N LEU A 332 16.46 -28.90 -4.75
CA LEU A 332 17.41 -28.86 -5.87
C LEU A 332 18.85 -29.09 -5.38
N ILE A 333 19.27 -28.40 -4.31
CA ILE A 333 20.60 -28.57 -3.71
C ILE A 333 20.80 -30.00 -3.19
N VAL A 334 19.78 -30.61 -2.59
CA VAL A 334 19.86 -32.00 -2.09
C VAL A 334 20.01 -32.98 -3.24
N VAL A 335 19.23 -32.82 -4.31
CA VAL A 335 19.31 -33.65 -5.53
C VAL A 335 20.68 -33.52 -6.19
N GLU A 336 21.18 -32.29 -6.34
CA GLU A 336 22.52 -32.04 -6.89
C GLU A 336 23.60 -32.76 -6.07
N ARG A 337 23.50 -32.73 -4.73
CA ARG A 337 24.43 -33.46 -3.86
C ARG A 337 24.31 -34.97 -4.01
N ALA A 338 23.09 -35.52 -4.09
CA ALA A 338 22.87 -36.95 -4.27
C ALA A 338 23.46 -37.44 -5.61
N VAL A 339 23.24 -36.70 -6.69
CA VAL A 339 23.82 -36.99 -8.02
C VAL A 339 25.34 -36.95 -7.98
N LEU A 340 25.92 -35.95 -7.32
CA LEU A 340 27.37 -35.84 -7.15
C LEU A 340 27.94 -37.01 -6.32
N GLN A 341 27.25 -37.47 -5.28
CA GLN A 341 27.67 -38.63 -4.50
C GLN A 341 27.63 -39.92 -5.32
N ILE A 342 26.59 -40.13 -6.14
CA ILE A 342 26.48 -41.31 -7.02
C ILE A 342 27.60 -41.31 -8.06
N ARG A 343 27.88 -40.17 -8.70
CA ARG A 343 29.00 -40.03 -9.66
C ARG A 343 30.37 -40.26 -9.04
N ARG A 344 30.51 -40.08 -7.72
CA ARG A 344 31.75 -40.30 -6.97
C ARG A 344 31.90 -41.73 -6.45
N ARG A 345 30.87 -42.58 -6.52
CA ARG A 345 31.03 -43.99 -6.17
C ARG A 345 31.98 -44.65 -7.15
N PRO A 346 33.00 -45.39 -6.69
CA PRO A 346 33.90 -46.12 -7.58
C PRO A 346 33.06 -47.09 -8.41
N ARG A 347 33.19 -47.02 -9.74
CA ARG A 347 32.65 -48.07 -10.60
C ARG A 347 33.43 -49.34 -10.28
N ILE A 348 32.77 -50.29 -9.63
CA ILE A 348 33.28 -51.65 -9.46
C ILE A 348 33.47 -52.18 -10.88
N LYS A 349 34.72 -52.43 -11.27
CA LYS A 349 35.09 -53.04 -12.54
C LYS A 349 35.00 -54.55 -12.42
#